data_AF-A0A522RK50-F1
#
_entry.id   AF-A0A522RK50-F1
#
_cell.length_a   1.000
_cell.length_b   1.000
_cell.length_c   1.000
_cell.angle_alpha   90.00
_cell.angle_beta   90.00
_cell.angle_gamma   90.00
#
_symmetry.space_group_name_H-M   'P 1'
#
loop_
_entity.id
_entity.type
_entity.pdbx_description
1 polymer ?
#
loop_
_entity_poly.entity_id
_entity_poly.type
_entity_poly.pdbx_seq_one_letter_code
_entity_poly.pdbx_strand_id
1 'polypeptide(L)'
;QVMDHGKLTDHNGKKIDFRNVILIMTTNAGAADMARAAIGFGSTKREGDDMEAINRIFSPEFRNRLDAIIPFSPLPVPVIHQVVQKFVMQLEAQLAERRVTFDLSSEAIAWLAEKGYDERMGARPLGRVIQQHIKKPLADEVLFGKLKKGGTVKVTVEQKETGESGLKLEAIADEVPLAPKKEETKRPAAGKKAAAKKTSAAKAASRSGTDKTRGASKKSMVPQLPRRS
;
A
#
# COMPACT_ATOMS: atom_id res chain seq x y z
N GLN A 1 30.47 -1.06 -26.83
CA GLN A 1 29.96 -2.31 -27.44
C GLN A 1 28.44 -2.45 -27.33
N VAL A 2 27.85 -2.53 -26.12
CA VAL A 2 26.40 -2.75 -25.95
C VAL A 2 25.58 -1.62 -26.59
N MET A 3 25.96 -0.37 -26.35
CA MET A 3 25.27 0.83 -26.86
C MET A 3 25.47 1.03 -28.37
N ASP A 4 26.55 0.50 -28.95
CA ASP A 4 26.89 0.69 -30.38
C ASP A 4 26.32 -0.41 -31.29
N HIS A 5 26.18 -1.62 -30.77
CA HIS A 5 25.80 -2.81 -31.56
C HIS A 5 24.53 -3.50 -31.05
N GLY A 6 23.95 -3.00 -29.95
CA GLY A 6 22.76 -3.58 -29.31
C GLY A 6 22.97 -5.03 -28.85
N LYS A 7 24.22 -5.49 -28.68
CA LYS A 7 24.55 -6.90 -28.41
C LYS A 7 25.74 -7.03 -27.46
N LEU A 8 25.67 -8.03 -26.59
CA LEU A 8 26.77 -8.48 -25.74
C LEU A 8 26.98 -9.98 -25.95
N THR A 9 28.21 -10.44 -26.10
CA THR A 9 28.52 -11.88 -26.10
C THR A 9 29.11 -12.21 -24.73
N ASP A 10 28.48 -13.11 -24.01
CA ASP A 10 28.97 -13.63 -22.72
C ASP A 10 30.18 -14.57 -22.91
N HIS A 11 30.94 -14.83 -21.84
CA HIS A 11 32.09 -15.75 -21.83
C HIS A 11 31.75 -17.16 -22.34
N ASN A 12 30.50 -17.60 -22.17
CA ASN A 12 29.98 -18.87 -22.71
C ASN A 12 29.57 -18.81 -24.20
N GLY A 13 29.93 -17.75 -24.93
CA GLY A 13 29.57 -17.52 -26.34
C GLY A 13 28.11 -17.13 -26.58
N LYS A 14 27.28 -17.06 -25.53
CA LYS A 14 25.86 -16.68 -25.63
C LYS A 14 25.73 -15.21 -25.99
N LYS A 15 25.02 -14.93 -27.10
CA LYS A 15 24.71 -13.55 -27.53
C LYS A 15 23.42 -13.07 -26.85
N ILE A 16 23.51 -11.95 -26.14
CA ILE A 16 22.41 -11.22 -25.51
C ILE A 16 22.07 -10.03 -26.39
N ASP A 17 20.78 -9.81 -26.65
CA ASP A 17 20.26 -8.74 -27.50
C ASP A 17 19.64 -7.64 -26.64
N PHE A 18 20.07 -6.39 -26.86
CA PHE A 18 19.65 -5.19 -26.13
C PHE A 18 18.76 -4.26 -26.97
N ARG A 19 18.41 -4.62 -28.21
CA ARG A 19 17.61 -3.76 -29.11
C ARG A 19 16.21 -3.39 -28.59
N ASN A 20 15.68 -4.18 -27.65
CA ASN A 20 14.39 -3.96 -26.99
C ASN A 20 14.53 -3.66 -25.48
N VAL A 21 15.67 -3.09 -25.06
CA VAL A 21 15.98 -2.81 -23.65
C VAL A 21 16.21 -1.30 -23.47
N ILE A 22 15.57 -0.71 -22.46
CA ILE A 22 15.88 0.65 -22.01
C ILE A 22 16.99 0.53 -20.96
N LEU A 23 18.18 1.06 -21.26
CA LEU A 23 19.29 1.09 -20.32
C LEU A 23 19.21 2.35 -19.44
N ILE A 24 18.80 2.19 -18.18
CA ILE A 24 18.81 3.26 -17.19
C ILE A 24 20.08 3.11 -16.34
N MET A 25 20.87 4.18 -16.26
CA MET A 25 22.06 4.27 -15.43
C MET A 25 21.90 5.43 -14.44
N THR A 26 22.34 5.23 -13.21
CA THR A 26 22.27 6.23 -12.14
C THR A 26 23.64 6.44 -11.52
N THR A 27 23.94 7.68 -11.15
CA THR A 27 25.21 8.05 -10.52
C THR A 27 24.94 9.07 -9.41
N ASN A 28 25.76 9.04 -8.35
CA ASN A 28 25.78 10.07 -7.31
C ASN A 28 26.88 11.13 -7.59
N ALA A 29 27.43 11.16 -8.80
CA ALA A 29 28.27 12.27 -9.27
C ALA A 29 27.53 13.61 -9.12
N GLY A 30 28.23 14.67 -8.73
CA GLY A 30 27.62 16.00 -8.46
C GLY A 30 26.94 16.12 -7.09
N ALA A 31 26.31 15.06 -6.58
CA ALA A 31 25.50 15.12 -5.34
C ALA A 31 26.28 15.59 -4.09
N ALA A 32 27.59 15.30 -4.00
CA ALA A 32 28.43 15.77 -2.90
C ALA A 32 28.82 17.25 -3.00
N ASP A 33 28.94 17.77 -4.23
CA ASP A 33 29.31 19.17 -4.49
C ASP A 33 28.06 20.07 -4.43
N MET A 34 26.89 19.60 -4.90
CA MET A 34 25.59 20.24 -4.64
C MET A 34 25.22 20.29 -3.14
N ALA A 35 25.66 19.31 -2.34
CA ALA A 35 25.41 19.29 -0.90
C ALA A 35 26.30 20.26 -0.09
N ARG A 36 27.20 21.01 -0.73
CA ARG A 36 28.00 22.06 -0.09
C ARG A 36 27.29 23.40 -0.21
N ALA A 37 27.10 24.07 0.92
CA ALA A 37 26.55 25.43 0.93
C ALA A 37 27.39 26.38 0.07
N ALA A 38 26.73 27.20 -0.74
CA ALA A 38 27.39 28.25 -1.51
C ALA A 38 27.93 29.34 -0.56
N ILE A 39 29.25 29.46 -0.46
CA ILE A 39 29.92 30.55 0.26
C ILE A 39 30.05 31.73 -0.73
N GLY A 40 29.18 32.73 -0.60
CA GLY A 40 29.25 33.96 -1.41
C GLY A 40 27.95 34.78 -1.38
N PHE A 41 28.07 36.08 -1.67
CA PHE A 41 26.93 37.01 -1.77
C PHE A 41 26.22 36.88 -3.14
N GLY A 42 25.57 35.75 -3.39
CA GLY A 42 24.79 35.54 -4.62
C GLY A 42 24.46 34.08 -4.88
N SER A 43 23.16 33.77 -4.90
CA SER A 43 22.56 32.43 -5.03
C SER A 43 22.98 31.40 -3.97
N THR A 44 22.00 30.92 -3.21
CA THR A 44 22.15 29.77 -2.29
C THR A 44 22.36 28.43 -3.03
N LYS A 45 22.21 28.42 -4.37
CA LYS A 45 22.15 27.20 -5.19
C LYS A 45 23.06 27.32 -6.41
N ARG A 46 24.01 26.39 -6.57
CA ARG A 46 24.88 26.30 -7.75
C ARG A 46 24.19 25.52 -8.86
N GLU A 47 23.48 26.22 -9.73
CA GLU A 47 22.98 25.61 -10.96
C GLU A 47 24.16 25.39 -11.93
N GLY A 48 24.38 24.13 -12.34
CA GLY A 48 25.41 23.74 -13.33
C GLY A 48 26.51 22.79 -12.82
N ASP A 49 26.75 22.71 -11.50
CA ASP A 49 27.82 21.90 -10.88
C ASP A 49 27.70 20.39 -11.24
N ASP A 50 26.47 19.89 -11.37
CA ASP A 50 26.16 18.51 -11.79
C ASP A 50 26.78 18.13 -13.14
N MET A 51 26.66 19.01 -14.14
CA MET A 51 27.16 18.73 -15.49
C MET A 51 28.69 18.77 -15.52
N GLU A 52 29.34 19.63 -14.74
CA GLU A 52 30.80 19.63 -14.62
C GLU A 52 31.31 18.36 -13.94
N ALA A 53 30.68 17.93 -12.85
CA ALA A 53 31.00 16.68 -12.16
C ALA A 53 30.81 15.44 -13.07
N ILE A 54 29.72 15.41 -13.86
CA ILE A 54 29.49 14.38 -14.89
C ILE A 54 30.56 14.43 -15.98
N ASN A 55 30.92 15.61 -16.47
CA ASN A 55 31.93 15.78 -17.51
C ASN A 55 33.33 15.34 -17.06
N ARG A 56 33.66 15.48 -15.77
CA ARG A 56 34.91 15.03 -15.15
C ARG A 56 34.97 13.51 -14.96
N ILE A 57 33.84 12.88 -14.62
CA ILE A 57 33.79 11.44 -14.29
C ILE A 57 33.58 10.56 -15.54
N PHE A 58 32.82 11.04 -16.53
CA PHE A 58 32.48 10.28 -17.72
C PHE A 58 33.15 10.84 -18.98
N SER A 59 33.81 9.97 -19.76
CA SER A 59 34.48 10.37 -21.00
C SER A 59 33.48 10.96 -22.02
N PRO A 60 33.92 11.84 -22.92
CA PRO A 60 33.07 12.35 -24.01
C PRO A 60 32.52 11.22 -24.88
N GLU A 61 33.32 10.18 -25.14
CA GLU A 61 32.89 9.00 -25.91
C GLU A 61 31.66 8.33 -25.28
N PHE A 62 31.67 8.10 -23.96
CA PHE A 62 30.53 7.50 -23.26
C PHE A 62 29.31 8.42 -23.25
N ARG A 63 29.50 9.71 -22.97
CA ARG A 63 28.41 10.70 -22.97
C ARG A 63 27.73 10.82 -24.33
N ASN A 64 28.49 10.73 -25.42
CA ASN A 64 27.98 10.75 -26.79
C ASN A 64 27.19 9.47 -27.19
N ARG A 65 27.06 8.48 -26.30
CA ARG A 65 26.21 7.29 -26.46
C ARG A 65 24.94 7.33 -25.60
N LEU A 66 24.68 8.43 -24.89
CA LEU A 66 23.47 8.63 -24.09
C LEU A 66 22.45 9.46 -24.88
N ASP A 67 21.21 8.98 -24.97
CA ASP A 67 20.12 9.76 -25.59
C ASP A 67 19.76 11.01 -24.77
N ALA A 68 19.85 10.91 -23.44
CA ALA A 68 19.58 12.00 -22.52
C ALA A 68 20.35 11.86 -21.20
N ILE A 69 20.72 12.99 -20.60
CA ILE A 69 21.20 13.09 -19.22
C ILE A 69 20.15 13.89 -18.44
N ILE A 70 19.57 13.28 -17.41
CA ILE A 70 18.45 13.87 -16.64
C ILE A 70 18.95 14.21 -15.22
N PRO A 71 19.15 15.49 -14.87
CA PRO A 71 19.46 15.89 -13.51
C PRO A 71 18.22 15.73 -12.61
N PHE A 72 18.43 15.30 -11.36
CA PHE A 72 17.37 15.13 -10.37
C PHE A 72 17.53 16.16 -9.25
N SER A 73 16.61 17.13 -9.20
CA SER A 73 16.58 18.12 -8.11
C SER A 73 16.10 17.51 -6.78
N PRO A 74 16.42 18.15 -5.63
CA PRO A 74 15.83 17.80 -4.33
C PRO A 74 14.30 17.80 -4.35
N LEU A 75 13.70 16.94 -3.52
CA LEU A 75 12.24 16.78 -3.48
C LEU A 75 11.57 17.98 -2.80
N PRO A 76 10.60 18.67 -3.45
CA PRO A 76 9.87 19.75 -2.81
C PRO A 76 8.89 19.18 -1.76
N VAL A 77 8.61 19.95 -0.71
CA VAL A 77 7.80 19.52 0.45
C VAL A 77 6.46 18.84 0.08
N PRO A 78 5.66 19.32 -0.90
CA PRO A 78 4.44 18.65 -1.31
C PRO A 78 4.64 17.22 -1.84
N VAL A 79 5.77 16.94 -2.50
CA VAL A 79 6.12 15.59 -2.97
C VAL A 79 6.50 14.68 -1.80
N ILE A 80 7.15 15.21 -0.76
CA ILE A 80 7.47 14.44 0.45
C ILE A 80 6.17 14.00 1.15
N HIS A 81 5.16 14.88 1.22
CA HIS A 81 3.84 14.53 1.76
C HIS A 81 3.18 13.40 0.96
N GLN A 82 3.28 13.41 -0.38
CA GLN A 82 2.81 12.31 -1.23
C GLN A 82 3.59 11.00 -0.98
N VAL A 83 4.90 11.06 -0.71
CA VAL A 83 5.69 9.87 -0.33
C VAL A 83 5.24 9.33 1.03
N VAL A 84 4.92 10.18 2.02
CA VAL A 84 4.31 9.74 3.29
C VAL A 84 2.98 9.03 3.03
N GLN A 85 2.07 9.65 2.28
CA GLN A 85 0.77 9.06 1.93
C GLN A 85 0.93 7.70 1.23
N LYS A 86 1.88 7.56 0.30
CA LYS A 86 2.20 6.27 -0.34
C LYS A 86 2.61 5.20 0.68
N PHE A 87 3.44 5.53 1.68
CA PHE A 87 3.81 4.59 2.73
C PHE A 87 2.64 4.24 3.65
N VAL A 88 1.71 5.17 3.87
CA VAL A 88 0.48 4.96 4.64
C VAL A 88 -0.44 3.98 3.91
N MET A 89 -0.72 4.20 2.62
CA MET A 89 -1.50 3.26 1.80
C MET A 89 -0.89 1.85 1.77
N GLN A 90 0.45 1.75 1.74
CA GLN A 90 1.15 0.46 1.83
C GLN A 90 0.98 -0.20 3.22
N LEU A 91 0.89 0.59 4.29
CA LEU A 91 0.65 0.09 5.64
C LEU A 91 -0.82 -0.34 5.83
N GLU A 92 -1.77 0.46 5.37
CA GLU A 92 -3.20 0.13 5.34
C GLU A 92 -3.45 -1.20 4.64
N ALA A 93 -2.85 -1.41 3.46
CA ALA A 93 -2.95 -2.68 2.74
C ALA A 93 -2.45 -3.88 3.56
N GLN A 94 -1.37 -3.72 4.34
CA GLN A 94 -0.84 -4.75 5.24
C GLN A 94 -1.71 -4.98 6.49
N LEU A 95 -2.44 -3.95 6.94
CA LEU A 95 -3.31 -4.00 8.11
C LEU A 95 -4.72 -4.50 7.80
N ALA A 96 -5.21 -4.30 6.57
CA ALA A 96 -6.51 -4.78 6.10
C ALA A 96 -6.63 -6.31 6.24
N GLU A 97 -5.56 -7.07 5.99
CA GLU A 97 -5.51 -8.52 6.20
C GLU A 97 -5.79 -8.93 7.66
N ARG A 98 -5.54 -8.03 8.63
CA ARG A 98 -5.79 -8.23 10.07
C ARG A 98 -7.02 -7.49 10.58
N ARG A 99 -7.85 -6.94 9.68
CA ARG A 99 -9.04 -6.12 10.02
C ARG A 99 -8.70 -4.91 10.89
N VAL A 100 -7.53 -4.30 10.66
CA VAL A 100 -7.14 -3.06 11.34
C VAL A 100 -7.27 -1.90 10.35
N THR A 101 -8.12 -0.94 10.69
CA THR A 101 -8.21 0.35 10.00
C THR A 101 -7.12 1.26 10.54
N PHE A 102 -6.48 2.04 9.68
CA PHE A 102 -5.44 3.00 10.05
C PHE A 102 -5.83 4.38 9.56
N ASP A 103 -5.82 5.38 10.45
CA ASP A 103 -6.13 6.78 10.18
C ASP A 103 -4.94 7.65 10.64
N LEU A 104 -4.38 8.45 9.74
CA LEU A 104 -3.25 9.33 9.99
C LEU A 104 -3.67 10.78 9.76
N SER A 105 -3.59 11.60 10.81
CA SER A 105 -3.91 13.02 10.69
C SER A 105 -2.98 13.75 9.72
N SER A 106 -3.47 14.83 9.10
CA SER A 106 -2.69 15.72 8.24
C SER A 106 -1.47 16.32 8.96
N GLU A 107 -1.62 16.62 10.25
CA GLU A 107 -0.54 17.08 11.13
C GLU A 107 0.55 16.01 11.29
N ALA A 108 0.17 14.75 11.45
CA ALA A 108 1.11 13.64 11.56
C ALA A 108 1.83 13.36 10.22
N ILE A 109 1.16 13.57 9.08
CA ILE A 109 1.82 13.56 7.76
C ILE A 109 2.90 14.65 7.67
N ALA A 110 2.58 15.88 8.08
CA ALA A 110 3.53 16.99 8.08
C ALA A 110 4.73 16.72 9.00
N TRP A 111 4.48 16.25 10.23
CA TRP A 111 5.53 15.90 11.19
C TRP A 111 6.45 14.78 10.68
N LEU A 112 5.89 13.76 10.01
CA LEU A 112 6.68 12.70 9.37
C LEU A 112 7.51 13.23 8.21
N ALA A 113 6.96 14.12 7.39
CA ALA A 113 7.66 14.74 6.28
C ALA A 113 8.83 15.60 6.77
N GLU A 114 8.62 16.45 7.78
CA GLU A 114 9.65 17.28 8.40
C GLU A 114 10.76 16.45 9.04
N LYS A 115 10.42 15.47 9.88
CA LYS A 115 11.41 14.63 10.58
C LYS A 115 12.10 13.60 9.69
N GLY A 116 11.47 13.21 8.59
CA GLY A 116 11.95 12.18 7.66
C GLY A 116 12.62 12.71 6.39
N TYR A 117 12.65 14.03 6.20
CA TYR A 117 13.36 14.69 5.11
C TYR A 117 14.74 15.17 5.56
N ASP A 118 15.69 15.00 4.66
CA ASP A 118 17.03 15.56 4.74
C ASP A 118 17.36 16.00 3.30
N GLU A 119 17.75 17.25 3.07
CA GLU A 119 18.01 17.76 1.72
C GLU A 119 19.10 16.97 0.97
N ARG A 120 20.07 16.41 1.70
CA ARG A 120 21.20 15.63 1.17
C ARG A 120 20.83 14.16 0.94
N MET A 121 19.89 13.60 1.71
CA MET A 121 19.44 12.21 1.57
C MET A 121 18.06 12.06 0.91
N GLY A 122 17.37 13.16 0.62
CA GLY A 122 15.98 13.18 0.17
C GLY A 122 15.04 12.49 1.16
N ALA A 123 14.00 11.83 0.64
CA ALA A 123 13.05 11.05 1.45
C ALA A 123 13.58 9.66 1.90
N ARG A 124 14.89 9.38 1.79
CA ARG A 124 15.46 8.08 2.23
C ARG A 124 15.31 7.83 3.75
N PRO A 125 15.48 8.81 4.65
CA PRO A 125 15.31 8.59 6.10
C PRO A 125 13.85 8.29 6.48
N LEU A 126 12.88 8.78 5.71
CA LEU A 126 11.45 8.68 5.97
C LEU A 126 10.97 7.25 6.27
N GLY A 127 11.46 6.25 5.52
CA GLY A 127 11.12 4.85 5.76
C GLY A 127 11.56 4.34 7.14
N ARG A 128 12.68 4.84 7.67
CA ARG A 128 13.16 4.53 9.03
C ARG A 128 12.32 5.24 10.10
N VAL A 129 11.96 6.50 9.87
CA VAL A 129 11.09 7.28 10.77
C VAL A 129 9.72 6.61 10.91
N ILE A 130 9.10 6.23 9.79
CA ILE A 130 7.82 5.48 9.76
C ILE A 130 7.98 4.10 10.43
N GLN A 131 9.08 3.38 10.19
CA GLN A 131 9.32 2.10 10.84
C GLN A 131 9.43 2.22 12.37
N GLN A 132 10.10 3.26 12.86
CA GLN A 132 10.34 3.48 14.29
C GLN A 132 9.10 4.02 15.02
N HIS A 133 8.44 5.04 14.46
CA HIS A 133 7.35 5.74 15.14
C HIS A 133 5.95 5.18 14.85
N ILE A 134 5.75 4.46 13.74
CA ILE A 134 4.45 3.86 13.41
C ILE A 134 4.52 2.33 13.46
N LYS A 135 5.33 1.69 12.61
CA LYS A 135 5.26 0.22 12.44
C LYS A 135 5.65 -0.57 13.70
N LYS A 136 6.59 -0.09 14.51
CA LYS A 136 6.97 -0.74 15.77
C LYS A 136 5.83 -0.73 16.81
N PRO A 137 5.34 0.43 17.31
CA PRO A 137 4.22 0.46 18.27
C PRO A 137 2.98 -0.29 17.78
N LEU A 138 2.67 -0.16 16.49
CA LEU A 138 1.55 -0.83 15.84
C LEU A 138 1.70 -2.36 15.82
N ALA A 139 2.91 -2.89 15.60
CA ALA A 139 3.16 -4.33 15.65
C ALA A 139 2.94 -4.87 17.07
N ASP A 140 3.38 -4.15 18.09
CA ASP A 140 3.18 -4.53 19.50
C ASP A 140 1.69 -4.51 19.88
N GLU A 141 0.92 -3.50 19.44
CA GLU A 141 -0.54 -3.44 19.67
C GLU A 141 -1.33 -4.52 18.91
N VAL A 142 -0.87 -4.92 17.72
CA VAL A 142 -1.48 -6.01 16.93
C VAL A 142 -1.14 -7.40 17.47
N LEU A 143 0.09 -7.61 17.96
CA LEU A 143 0.54 -8.90 18.50
C LEU A 143 0.13 -9.12 19.95
N PHE A 144 0.19 -8.08 20.79
CA PHE A 144 0.06 -8.17 22.24
C PHE A 144 -1.05 -7.28 22.82
N GLY A 145 -1.31 -6.12 22.21
CA GLY A 145 -2.27 -5.13 22.69
C GLY A 145 -3.71 -5.29 22.19
N LYS A 146 -4.38 -4.14 22.00
CA LYS A 146 -5.84 -4.04 21.79
C LYS A 146 -6.31 -4.46 20.40
N LEU A 147 -5.42 -4.46 19.41
CA LEU A 147 -5.74 -4.67 17.99
C LEU A 147 -5.70 -6.15 17.56
N LYS A 148 -5.45 -7.07 18.48
CA LYS A 148 -5.39 -8.53 18.25
C LYS A 148 -6.55 -9.13 17.45
N LYS A 149 -7.74 -8.51 17.49
CA LYS A 149 -8.97 -8.97 16.84
C LYS A 149 -9.45 -8.08 15.70
N GLY A 150 -8.65 -7.07 15.33
CA GLY A 150 -9.07 -5.93 14.52
C GLY A 150 -9.37 -4.69 15.38
N GLY A 151 -9.74 -3.59 14.72
CA GLY A 151 -9.97 -2.29 15.35
C GLY A 151 -9.53 -1.13 14.47
N THR A 152 -9.58 0.08 15.02
CA THR A 152 -9.12 1.31 14.35
C THR A 152 -7.96 1.94 15.12
N VAL A 153 -6.90 2.30 14.40
CA VAL A 153 -5.76 3.05 14.94
C VAL A 153 -5.81 4.46 14.41
N LYS A 154 -5.86 5.44 15.31
CA LYS A 154 -5.76 6.85 14.96
C LYS A 154 -4.41 7.39 15.39
N VAL A 155 -3.72 8.09 14.50
CA VAL A 155 -2.39 8.66 14.76
C VAL A 155 -2.46 10.18 14.69
N THR A 156 -2.11 10.82 15.79
CA THR A 156 -2.13 12.27 16.00
C THR A 156 -0.76 12.78 16.45
N VAL A 157 -0.53 14.10 16.36
CA VAL A 157 0.67 14.75 16.91
C VAL A 157 0.35 15.22 18.33
N GLU A 158 1.27 14.98 19.25
CA GLU A 158 1.20 15.43 20.64
C GLU A 158 2.52 16.11 21.01
N GLN A 159 2.46 17.29 21.66
CA GLN A 159 3.66 17.91 22.23
C GLN A 159 3.99 17.23 23.55
N LYS A 160 5.23 16.76 23.70
CA LYS A 160 5.72 16.22 24.97
C LYS A 160 6.18 17.35 25.89
N GLU A 161 6.16 17.09 27.19
CA GLU A 161 6.61 18.01 28.24
C GLU A 161 8.09 18.45 28.08
N THR A 162 8.90 17.69 27.33
CA THR A 162 10.28 18.05 26.94
C THR A 162 10.38 19.05 25.79
N GLY A 163 9.26 19.57 25.27
CA GLY A 163 9.22 20.49 24.13
C GLY A 163 9.36 19.82 22.75
N GLU A 164 9.53 18.50 22.69
CA GLU A 164 9.58 17.74 21.45
C GLU A 164 8.17 17.31 21.00
N SER A 165 7.80 17.60 19.76
CA SER A 165 6.60 17.03 19.13
C SER A 165 6.81 15.54 18.84
N GLY A 166 5.82 14.69 19.17
CA GLY A 166 5.83 13.25 18.92
C GLY A 166 4.52 12.75 18.32
N LEU A 167 4.53 11.50 17.83
CA LEU A 167 3.30 10.83 17.40
C LEU A 167 2.69 10.03 18.54
N LYS A 168 1.38 10.19 18.72
CA LYS A 168 0.52 9.40 19.60
C LYS A 168 -0.28 8.42 18.76
N LEU A 169 -0.36 7.16 19.20
CA LEU A 169 -1.18 6.14 18.55
C LEU A 169 -2.31 5.75 19.50
N GLU A 170 -3.55 6.03 19.10
CA GLU A 170 -4.75 5.68 19.84
C GLU A 170 -5.39 4.44 19.20
N ALA A 171 -5.24 3.30 19.85
CA ALA A 171 -5.80 2.03 19.43
C ALA A 171 -7.20 1.82 20.03
N ILE A 172 -8.22 1.85 19.16
CA ILE A 172 -9.62 1.57 19.46
C ILE A 172 -9.90 0.14 19.00
N ALA A 173 -10.22 -0.77 19.93
CA ALA A 173 -10.58 -2.13 19.58
C ALA A 173 -12.01 -2.18 19.01
N ASP A 174 -12.24 -2.99 17.97
CA ASP A 174 -13.58 -3.36 17.55
C ASP A 174 -14.17 -4.36 18.55
N GLU A 175 -14.73 -3.86 19.66
CA GLU A 175 -15.61 -4.67 20.50
C GLU A 175 -16.89 -4.99 19.72
N VAL A 176 -17.00 -6.22 19.23
CA VAL A 176 -18.20 -6.75 18.59
C VAL A 176 -19.29 -6.98 19.65
N PRO A 177 -20.36 -6.16 19.73
CA PRO A 177 -21.44 -6.36 20.68
C PRO A 177 -22.48 -7.29 20.05
N LEU A 178 -22.17 -8.59 19.97
CA LEU A 178 -23.08 -9.61 19.44
C LEU A 178 -23.28 -10.77 20.43
N ALA A 179 -23.96 -10.46 21.53
CA ALA A 179 -24.92 -11.38 22.10
C ALA A 179 -26.31 -10.77 21.90
N PRO A 180 -27.11 -11.17 20.89
CA PRO A 180 -28.53 -10.87 20.91
C PRO A 180 -29.09 -11.49 22.19
N LYS A 181 -29.65 -10.68 23.09
CA LYS A 181 -30.44 -11.21 24.20
C LYS A 181 -31.47 -12.15 23.59
N LYS A 182 -31.45 -13.43 24.00
CA LYS A 182 -32.58 -14.30 23.74
C LYS A 182 -33.80 -13.63 24.36
N GLU A 183 -34.69 -13.11 23.54
CA GLU A 183 -36.04 -12.85 23.99
C GLU A 183 -36.62 -14.19 24.42
N GLU A 184 -36.83 -14.35 25.73
CA GLU A 184 -37.58 -15.46 26.26
C GLU A 184 -39.01 -15.33 25.75
N THR A 185 -39.30 -16.09 24.68
CA THR A 185 -40.66 -16.26 24.18
C THR A 185 -41.47 -16.97 25.26
N LYS A 186 -42.10 -16.17 26.13
CA LYS A 186 -43.08 -16.65 27.10
C LYS A 186 -44.18 -17.37 26.34
N ARG A 187 -44.18 -18.71 26.40
CA ARG A 187 -45.32 -19.55 26.03
C ARG A 187 -46.57 -19.04 26.76
N PRO A 188 -47.65 -18.64 26.06
CA PRO A 188 -48.94 -18.48 26.68
C PRO A 188 -49.47 -19.86 27.10
N ALA A 189 -49.93 -19.98 28.35
CA ALA A 189 -50.58 -21.18 28.84
C ALA A 189 -51.98 -21.36 28.21
N ALA A 190 -52.48 -22.59 28.19
CA ALA A 190 -53.73 -22.94 27.53
C ALA A 190 -55.00 -22.43 28.27
N GLY A 191 -55.97 -21.91 27.51
CA GLY A 191 -57.35 -21.61 27.93
C GLY A 191 -58.37 -22.29 27.01
N LYS A 192 -59.57 -22.63 27.50
CA LYS A 192 -60.47 -23.65 26.89
C LYS A 192 -61.63 -23.09 26.03
N LYS A 193 -61.89 -23.79 24.91
CA LYS A 193 -63.19 -24.17 24.28
C LYS A 193 -64.30 -23.14 23.99
N ALA A 194 -64.66 -23.03 22.69
CA ALA A 194 -66.02 -23.28 22.12
C ALA A 194 -65.88 -23.36 20.57
N ALA A 195 -66.07 -24.49 19.88
CA ALA A 195 -67.33 -25.16 19.51
C ALA A 195 -68.09 -24.54 18.31
N ALA A 196 -67.73 -24.95 17.08
CA ALA A 196 -68.62 -24.96 15.90
C ALA A 196 -68.20 -26.08 14.92
N LYS A 197 -69.11 -26.54 14.07
CA LYS A 197 -69.09 -27.87 13.41
C LYS A 197 -69.51 -27.76 11.94
N LYS A 198 -68.80 -28.44 11.01
CA LYS A 198 -69.37 -29.31 9.94
C LYS A 198 -68.35 -29.72 8.84
N THR A 199 -68.42 -31.01 8.44
CA THR A 199 -68.24 -31.62 7.09
C THR A 199 -66.96 -31.34 6.26
N SER A 200 -66.37 -32.28 5.51
CA SER A 200 -66.60 -33.74 5.28
C SER A 200 -65.49 -34.32 4.36
N ALA A 201 -65.18 -35.63 4.45
CA ALA A 201 -64.70 -36.60 3.41
C ALA A 201 -63.74 -36.16 2.25
N ALA A 202 -62.79 -36.94 1.70
CA ALA A 202 -62.28 -38.33 1.85
C ALA A 202 -60.79 -38.31 1.39
N LYS A 203 -59.81 -39.06 1.94
CA LYS A 203 -59.46 -40.50 1.83
C LYS A 203 -59.10 -41.02 0.40
N ALA A 204 -57.95 -41.73 0.34
CA ALA A 204 -57.30 -42.48 -0.76
C ALA A 204 -56.25 -41.67 -1.59
N ALA A 205 -54.96 -42.01 -1.77
CA ALA A 205 -54.06 -43.16 -1.53
C ALA A 205 -53.63 -43.99 -2.76
N SER A 206 -52.41 -43.73 -3.26
CA SER A 206 -51.44 -44.68 -3.86
C SER A 206 -50.08 -43.95 -4.02
N ARG A 207 -48.93 -44.40 -3.48
CA ARG A 207 -48.08 -45.54 -3.89
C ARG A 207 -47.77 -45.50 -5.39
N SER A 208 -46.60 -45.04 -5.86
CA SER A 208 -45.20 -45.47 -5.66
C SER A 208 -44.68 -46.13 -6.94
N GLY A 209 -43.65 -45.56 -7.58
CA GLY A 209 -43.01 -46.12 -8.77
C GLY A 209 -41.63 -45.49 -8.99
N THR A 210 -40.60 -46.33 -9.01
CA THR A 210 -39.18 -46.00 -9.21
C THR A 210 -38.79 -46.10 -10.68
N ASP A 211 -37.89 -45.24 -11.19
CA ASP A 211 -36.52 -45.68 -11.58
C ASP A 211 -35.59 -44.48 -11.88
N LYS A 212 -34.30 -44.78 -12.04
CA LYS A 212 -33.13 -43.90 -12.22
C LYS A 212 -33.04 -43.29 -13.62
N THR A 213 -32.35 -42.15 -13.76
CA THR A 213 -31.06 -42.10 -14.49
C THR A 213 -30.30 -40.76 -14.38
N ARG A 214 -28.98 -40.89 -14.17
CA ARG A 214 -27.84 -40.04 -14.61
C ARG A 214 -28.06 -38.58 -15.07
N GLY A 215 -27.22 -37.68 -14.52
CA GLY A 215 -26.22 -37.01 -15.39
C GLY A 215 -26.05 -35.48 -15.32
N ALA A 216 -24.90 -35.05 -14.77
CA ALA A 216 -24.09 -33.89 -15.18
C ALA A 216 -24.71 -32.47 -15.25
N SER A 217 -24.45 -31.69 -14.19
CA SER A 217 -24.16 -30.25 -14.30
C SER A 217 -22.68 -30.08 -14.75
N LYS A 218 -22.21 -29.06 -15.48
CA LYS A 218 -22.69 -27.69 -15.81
C LYS A 218 -22.38 -27.33 -17.28
N LYS A 219 -22.85 -26.17 -17.76
CA LYS A 219 -22.24 -25.41 -18.87
C LYS A 219 -21.65 -24.09 -18.35
N SER A 220 -20.48 -23.73 -18.87
CA SER A 220 -19.83 -22.44 -18.65
C SER A 220 -20.40 -21.36 -19.58
N MET A 221 -20.41 -20.11 -19.12
CA MET A 221 -20.67 -18.92 -19.95
C MET A 221 -19.50 -17.93 -19.78
N VAL A 222 -18.75 -17.72 -20.86
CA VAL A 222 -17.85 -16.57 -21.03
C VAL A 222 -18.12 -16.02 -22.44
N PRO A 223 -18.59 -14.78 -22.59
CA PRO A 223 -18.83 -14.19 -23.91
C PRO A 223 -17.52 -13.84 -24.63
N GLN A 224 -17.44 -14.10 -25.94
CA GLN A 224 -16.36 -13.59 -26.80
C GLN A 224 -16.83 -12.36 -27.58
N LEU A 225 -15.95 -11.36 -27.71
CA LEU A 225 -16.15 -10.20 -28.59
C LEU A 225 -15.59 -10.46 -30.01
N PRO A 226 -16.19 -9.87 -31.06
CA PRO A 226 -15.80 -10.11 -32.44
C PRO A 226 -14.53 -9.36 -32.85
N ARG A 227 -13.73 -9.98 -33.73
CA ARG A 227 -12.62 -9.32 -34.42
C ARG A 227 -13.14 -8.56 -35.65
N ARG A 228 -12.63 -7.34 -35.86
CA ARG A 228 -12.81 -6.60 -37.12
C ARG A 228 -11.87 -7.13 -38.20
N SER A 229 -12.35 -7.04 -39.44
CA SER A 229 -11.61 -7.20 -40.71
C SER A 229 -10.55 -6.12 -40.90
#